data_AF-A0A173Z237-F1
#
_entry.id   AF-A0A173Z237-F1
#
_cell.length_a   1.000
_cell.length_b   1.000
_cell.length_c   1.000
_cell.angle_alpha   90.00
_cell.angle_beta   90.00
_cell.angle_gamma   90.00
#
_symmetry.space_group_name_H-M   'P 1'
#
loop_
_entity.id
_entity.type
_entity.pdbx_description
1 polymer ?
#
loop_
_entity_poly.entity_id
_entity_poly.type
_entity_poly.pdbx_seq_one_letter_code
_entity_poly.pdbx_strand_id
1 'polypeptide(L)'
;MKTVKTPAGIFTINKVKIPSAYTCAAEQKIEYISENHVQIITMNQAVSFGDQILSPRICQSCMNPEKITIYPLEIEYFGEKVFFTDHYSVKEWKKGDPLPEIHEWYPHIKKARCNPCRNCGRC
;
A
#
# COMPACT_ATOMS: atom_id res chain seq x y z
N MET A 1 15.05 -1.82 7.47
CA MET A 1 14.55 -0.70 6.64
C MET A 1 15.44 -0.55 5.42
N LYS A 2 14.84 -0.51 4.23
CA LYS A 2 15.50 -0.10 2.98
C LYS A 2 14.74 1.08 2.41
N THR A 3 15.44 1.95 1.68
CA THR A 3 14.89 3.20 1.14
C THR A 3 15.24 3.31 -0.34
N VAL A 4 14.30 3.85 -1.11
CA VAL A 4 14.45 4.10 -2.54
C VAL A 4 13.92 5.49 -2.86
N LYS A 5 14.68 6.23 -3.67
CA LYS A 5 14.28 7.55 -4.16
C LYS A 5 13.70 7.39 -5.56
N THR A 6 12.53 7.97 -5.76
CA THR A 6 11.86 8.10 -7.07
C THR A 6 11.63 9.58 -7.37
N PRO A 7 11.24 9.94 -8.60
CA PRO A 7 10.85 11.32 -8.91
C PRO A 7 9.67 11.84 -8.08
N ALA A 8 8.73 10.97 -7.68
CA ALA A 8 7.56 11.33 -6.90
C ALA A 8 7.79 11.36 -5.38
N GLY A 9 8.98 10.95 -4.91
CA GLY A 9 9.35 10.99 -3.50
C GLY A 9 10.19 9.80 -3.03
N ILE A 10 10.35 9.71 -1.70
CA ILE A 10 11.18 8.71 -1.04
C ILE A 10 10.29 7.64 -0.38
N PHE A 11 10.50 6.39 -0.79
CA PHE A 11 9.75 5.25 -0.28
C PHE A 11 10.63 4.30 0.51
N THR A 12 10.03 3.65 1.50
CA THR A 12 10.71 2.76 2.43
C THR A 12 10.01 1.41 2.47
N ILE A 13 10.79 0.34 2.58
CA ILE A 13 10.30 -1.02 2.84
C ILE A 13 10.92 -1.59 4.14
N ASN A 14 10.24 -2.57 4.74
CA ASN A 14 10.71 -3.27 5.93
C ASN A 14 11.03 -2.34 7.12
N LYS A 15 10.19 -1.30 7.31
CA LYS A 15 10.20 -0.44 8.52
C LYS A 15 9.21 -0.97 9.55
N VAL A 16 8.00 -1.29 9.12
CA VAL A 16 6.93 -1.73 10.00
C VAL A 16 6.99 -3.23 10.25
N LYS A 17 6.84 -3.64 11.51
CA LYS A 17 6.72 -5.05 11.88
C LYS A 17 5.29 -5.51 11.60
N ILE A 18 5.14 -6.42 10.64
CA ILE A 18 3.85 -7.04 10.35
C ILE A 18 3.59 -8.15 11.40
N PRO A 19 2.43 -8.17 12.06
CA PRO A 19 2.07 -9.27 12.96
C PRO A 19 2.12 -10.61 12.23
N SER A 20 2.69 -11.64 12.87
CA SER A 20 2.82 -12.98 12.26
C SER A 20 1.48 -13.63 11.91
N ALA A 21 0.39 -13.21 12.55
CA ALA A 21 -0.97 -13.65 12.24
C ALA A 21 -1.51 -13.09 10.91
N TYR A 22 -0.84 -12.09 10.32
CA TYR A 22 -1.33 -11.43 9.10
C TYR A 22 -0.61 -12.03 7.89
N THR A 23 -1.37 -12.30 6.84
CA THR A 23 -0.83 -12.72 5.55
C THR A 23 -0.62 -11.49 4.67
N CYS A 24 0.51 -11.41 3.97
CA CYS A 24 0.73 -10.37 2.97
C CYS A 24 0.38 -10.92 1.58
N ALA A 25 -0.41 -10.18 0.80
CA ALA A 25 -0.77 -10.56 -0.55
C ALA A 25 0.44 -10.54 -1.51
N ALA A 26 1.42 -9.68 -1.23
CA ALA A 26 2.71 -9.65 -1.89
C ALA A 26 3.81 -9.27 -0.88
N GLU A 27 5.03 -9.76 -1.11
CA GLU A 27 6.17 -9.45 -0.24
C GLU A 27 6.68 -8.03 -0.47
N GLN A 28 7.17 -7.39 0.61
CA GLN A 28 7.82 -6.09 0.51
C GLN A 28 9.16 -6.22 -0.24
N LYS A 29 9.25 -5.59 -1.41
CA LYS A 29 10.46 -5.62 -2.24
C LYS A 29 10.73 -4.28 -2.90
N ILE A 30 12.00 -4.08 -3.25
CA ILE A 30 12.45 -3.07 -4.20
C ILE A 30 13.15 -3.87 -5.28
N GLU A 31 12.65 -3.78 -6.51
CA GLU A 31 13.18 -4.48 -7.67
C GLU A 31 13.58 -3.45 -8.73
N TYR A 32 14.85 -3.51 -9.12
CA TYR A 32 15.42 -2.66 -10.16
C TYR A 32 15.40 -3.45 -11.46
N ILE A 33 14.45 -3.15 -12.33
CA ILE A 33 14.24 -3.87 -13.59
C ILE A 33 15.16 -3.29 -14.67
N SER A 34 15.34 -1.97 -14.69
CA SER A 34 16.35 -1.26 -15.50
C SER A 34 16.71 0.07 -14.87
N GLU A 35 17.63 0.84 -15.47
CA GLU A 35 18.05 2.16 -14.96
C GLU A 35 16.87 3.12 -14.74
N ASN A 36 15.82 3.01 -15.56
CA ASN A 36 14.64 3.87 -15.51
C ASN A 36 13.36 3.12 -15.12
N HIS A 37 13.48 1.90 -14.58
CA HIS A 37 12.34 1.09 -14.19
C HIS A 37 12.57 0.44 -12.83
N VAL A 38 11.78 0.87 -11.85
CA VAL A 38 11.86 0.35 -10.47
C VAL A 38 10.46 0.02 -9.98
N GLN A 39 10.29 -1.20 -9.47
CA GLN A 39 9.07 -1.64 -8.79
C GLN A 39 9.31 -1.66 -7.28
N ILE A 40 8.38 -1.12 -6.52
CA ILE A 40 8.43 -1.01 -5.06
C ILE A 40 7.11 -1.54 -4.52
N ILE A 41 7.19 -2.51 -3.62
CA ILE A 41 6.02 -3.01 -2.88
C ILE A 41 6.22 -2.62 -1.41
N THR A 42 5.40 -1.70 -0.90
CA THR A 42 5.55 -1.15 0.44
C THR A 42 4.30 -1.35 1.31
N MET A 43 4.55 -1.56 2.59
CA MET A 43 3.54 -1.58 3.66
C MET A 43 3.86 -0.56 4.75
N ASN A 44 4.70 0.43 4.46
CA ASN A 44 5.14 1.42 5.46
C ASN A 44 4.55 2.79 5.24
N GLN A 45 4.02 3.06 4.05
CA GLN A 45 3.63 4.41 3.65
C GLN A 45 2.34 4.41 2.85
N ALA A 46 1.58 5.50 3.01
CA ALA A 46 0.45 5.89 2.18
C ALA A 46 0.78 7.17 1.42
N VAL A 47 0.09 7.40 0.31
CA VAL A 47 0.36 8.50 -0.61
C VAL A 47 -0.95 9.26 -0.88
N SER A 48 -0.95 10.56 -0.65
CA SER A 48 -2.11 11.44 -0.82
C SER A 48 -1.93 12.39 -2.01
N PHE A 49 -2.97 12.49 -2.83
CA PHE A 49 -3.10 13.40 -3.97
C PHE A 49 -4.34 14.28 -3.76
N GLY A 50 -4.20 15.34 -2.96
CA GLY A 50 -5.36 16.13 -2.52
C GLY A 50 -6.35 15.25 -1.76
N ASP A 51 -7.56 15.08 -2.31
CA ASP A 51 -8.64 14.31 -1.69
C ASP A 51 -8.51 12.79 -1.87
N GLN A 52 -7.58 12.32 -2.70
CA GLN A 52 -7.39 10.89 -2.98
C GLN A 52 -6.20 10.32 -2.20
N ILE A 53 -6.41 9.24 -1.43
CA ILE A 53 -5.33 8.55 -0.70
C ILE A 53 -5.21 7.12 -1.20
N LEU A 54 -4.02 6.75 -1.66
CA LEU A 54 -3.64 5.37 -1.95
C LEU A 54 -2.81 4.85 -0.77
N SER A 55 -3.20 3.71 -0.23
CA SER A 55 -2.58 3.17 0.98
C SER A 55 -2.61 1.66 0.99
N PRO A 56 -1.66 0.99 1.66
CA PRO A 56 -1.83 -0.42 2.00
C PRO A 56 -3.17 -0.64 2.70
N ARG A 57 -3.82 -1.78 2.45
CA ARG A 57 -5.13 -2.13 2.99
C ARG A 57 -5.04 -3.38 3.84
N ILE A 58 -5.74 -3.37 4.97
CA ILE A 58 -5.93 -4.55 5.81
C ILE A 58 -7.36 -5.03 5.61
N CYS A 59 -7.51 -6.30 5.25
CA CYS A 59 -8.80 -6.95 5.07
C CYS A 59 -8.89 -8.13 6.02
N GLN A 60 -9.93 -8.15 6.85
CA GLN A 60 -10.29 -9.31 7.65
C GLN A 60 -11.49 -10.00 6.99
N SER A 61 -11.39 -11.31 6.77
CA SER A 61 -12.53 -12.05 6.23
C SER A 61 -13.65 -12.14 7.27
N CYS A 62 -14.88 -11.82 6.87
CA CYS A 62 -16.05 -12.00 7.73
C CYS A 62 -16.39 -13.49 7.99
N MET A 63 -16.05 -14.36 7.04
CA MET A 63 -16.30 -15.81 7.16
C MET A 63 -15.22 -16.50 7.96
N ASN A 64 -13.98 -16.00 7.89
CA ASN A 64 -12.79 -16.54 8.55
C ASN A 64 -12.05 -15.39 9.26
N PRO A 65 -12.53 -14.89 10.41
CA PRO A 65 -11.97 -13.71 11.08
C PRO A 65 -10.48 -13.82 11.45
N GLU A 66 -9.99 -15.04 11.65
CA GLU A 66 -8.56 -15.34 11.81
C GLU A 66 -7.72 -15.05 10.56
N LYS A 67 -8.34 -15.01 9.37
CA LYS A 67 -7.66 -14.68 8.11
C LYS A 67 -7.66 -13.18 7.89
N ILE A 68 -6.55 -12.55 8.27
CA ILE A 68 -6.26 -11.14 8.04
C ILE A 68 -5.23 -11.04 6.91
N THR A 69 -5.53 -10.27 5.87
CA THR A 69 -4.67 -10.07 4.71
C THR A 69 -4.31 -8.60 4.55
N ILE A 70 -3.02 -8.31 4.33
CA ILE A 70 -2.52 -7.00 3.92
C ILE A 70 -2.32 -6.99 2.41
N TYR A 71 -2.96 -6.05 1.73
CA TYR A 71 -2.65 -5.67 0.36
C TYR A 71 -1.69 -4.48 0.41
N PRO A 72 -0.43 -4.62 -0.06
CA PRO A 72 0.53 -3.53 -0.04
C PRO A 72 0.15 -2.43 -1.04
N LEU A 73 0.82 -1.28 -0.90
CA LEU A 73 0.87 -0.26 -1.94
C LEU A 73 2.00 -0.60 -2.90
N GLU A 74 1.69 -0.73 -4.17
CA GLU A 74 2.65 -0.92 -5.25
C GLU A 74 2.97 0.42 -5.90
N ILE A 75 4.26 0.66 -6.14
CA ILE A 75 4.76 1.88 -6.76
C ILE A 75 5.69 1.46 -7.88
N GLU A 76 5.35 1.83 -9.10
CA GLU A 76 6.12 1.50 -10.29
C GLU A 76 6.59 2.80 -10.95
N TYR A 77 7.89 3.02 -10.93
CA TYR A 77 8.54 4.11 -11.63
C TYR A 77 8.99 3.62 -12.99
N PHE A 78 8.55 4.28 -14.06
CA PHE A 78 8.94 3.97 -15.44
C PHE A 78 9.19 5.26 -16.24
N GLY A 79 10.46 5.57 -16.51
CA GLY A 79 10.87 6.73 -17.30
C GLY A 79 10.59 8.06 -16.58
N GLU A 80 9.52 8.76 -16.96
CA GLU A 80 9.09 10.02 -16.33
C GLU A 80 7.77 9.91 -15.56
N LYS A 81 7.24 8.68 -15.45
CA LYS A 81 5.95 8.39 -14.82
C LYS A 81 6.15 7.55 -13.58
N VAL A 82 5.28 7.76 -12.59
CA VAL A 82 5.18 6.91 -11.40
C VAL A 82 3.73 6.47 -11.26
N PHE A 83 3.49 5.17 -11.23
CA PHE A 83 2.19 4.57 -10.96
C PHE A 83 2.13 4.15 -9.50
N PHE A 84 1.02 4.48 -8.86
CA PHE A 84 0.67 4.07 -7.51
C PHE A 84 -0.55 3.17 -7.62
N THR A 85 -0.46 1.96 -7.11
CA THR A 85 -1.54 0.97 -7.16
C THR A 85 -1.81 0.45 -5.75
N ASP A 86 -3.00 0.72 -5.24
CA ASP A 86 -3.51 0.05 -4.04
C ASP A 86 -4.52 -1.05 -4.44
N HIS A 87 -5.18 -1.66 -3.45
CA HIS A 87 -6.11 -2.75 -3.70
C HIS A 87 -7.30 -2.38 -4.61
N TYR A 88 -7.69 -1.10 -4.68
CA TYR A 88 -8.90 -0.64 -5.36
C TYR A 88 -8.64 0.36 -6.48
N SER A 89 -7.46 0.94 -6.55
CA SER A 89 -7.22 2.13 -7.37
C SER A 89 -5.81 2.19 -7.90
N VAL A 90 -5.69 2.79 -9.08
CA VAL A 90 -4.42 3.14 -9.71
C VAL A 90 -4.38 4.65 -9.91
N LYS A 91 -3.23 5.27 -9.65
CA LYS A 91 -2.97 6.68 -9.88
C LYS A 91 -1.65 6.85 -10.61
N GLU A 92 -1.67 7.55 -11.74
CA GLU A 92 -0.47 7.99 -12.44
C GLU A 92 -0.06 9.38 -11.91
N TRP A 93 1.23 9.55 -11.64
CA TRP A 93 1.89 10.84 -11.42
C TRP A 93 2.91 11.05 -12.54
N LYS A 94 2.92 12.25 -13.11
CA LYS A 94 3.89 12.67 -14.12
C LYS A 94 4.79 13.77 -13.57
N LYS A 95 6.01 13.83 -14.08
CA LYS A 95 6.92 14.95 -13.83
C LYS A 95 6.27 16.29 -14.19
N GLY A 96 6.19 17.19 -13.22
CA GLY A 96 5.51 18.49 -13.34
C GLY A 96 4.18 18.55 -12.57
N ASP A 97 3.58 17.40 -12.25
CA ASP A 97 2.45 17.35 -11.32
C ASP A 97 2.91 17.73 -9.90
N PRO A 98 2.01 18.28 -9.06
CA PRO A 98 2.28 18.46 -7.65
C PRO A 98 2.77 17.16 -7.01
N LEU A 99 3.81 17.25 -6.17
CA LEU A 99 4.30 16.09 -5.45
C LEU A 99 3.23 15.57 -4.49
N PRO A 100 3.03 14.25 -4.39
CA PRO A 100 2.11 13.72 -3.42
C PRO A 100 2.65 13.89 -1.99
N GLU A 101 1.74 13.95 -1.03
CA GLU A 101 2.12 13.85 0.37
C GLU A 101 2.31 12.38 0.74
N ILE A 102 3.44 12.08 1.40
CA ILE A 102 3.78 10.73 1.81
C ILE A 102 3.65 10.64 3.33
N HIS A 103 2.80 9.73 3.79
CA HIS A 103 2.53 9.54 5.21
C HIS A 103 2.99 8.16 5.65
N GLU A 104 3.38 8.02 6.91
CA GLU A 104 3.60 6.71 7.50
C GLU A 104 2.29 5.94 7.61
N TRP A 105 2.37 4.64 7.34
CA TRP A 105 1.26 3.72 7.45
C TRP A 105 1.66 2.57 8.36
N TYR A 106 0.73 2.17 9.22
CA TYR A 106 0.91 1.07 10.16
C TYR A 106 -0.26 0.09 10.03
N PRO A 107 -0.03 -1.22 10.11
CA PRO A 107 -1.10 -2.20 10.08
C PRO A 107 -1.84 -2.16 11.41
N HIS A 108 -2.98 -1.47 11.44
CA HIS A 108 -3.85 -1.43 12.61
C HIS A 108 -5.27 -1.77 12.18
N ILE A 109 -5.80 -2.88 12.70
CA ILE A 109 -7.24 -3.14 12.62
C ILE A 109 -7.90 -2.18 13.61
N LYS A 110 -8.41 -1.06 13.09
CA LYS A 110 -9.40 -0.29 13.84
C LYS A 110 -10.62 -1.20 13.95
N LYS A 111 -11.14 -1.43 15.16
CA LYS A 111 -12.48 -1.99 15.30
C LYS A 111 -13.42 -1.05 14.55
N ALA A 112 -13.82 -1.40 13.34
CA ALA A 112 -14.92 -0.75 12.67
C ALA A 112 -16.18 -1.04 13.50
N ARG A 113 -17.13 -0.09 13.55
CA ARG A 113 -18.50 -0.45 13.91
C ARG A 113 -18.86 -1.66 13.05
N CYS A 114 -19.29 -2.75 13.68
CA CYS A 114 -19.68 -3.92 12.92
C CYS A 114 -20.83 -3.54 11.97
N ASN A 115 -20.60 -3.69 10.68
CA ASN A 115 -21.66 -3.78 9.69
C ASN A 115 -21.90 -5.27 9.44
N PRO A 116 -23.01 -5.85 9.89
CA PRO A 116 -23.28 -7.28 9.74
C PRO A 116 -23.21 -7.68 8.27
N CYS A 117 -22.51 -8.77 7.98
CA CYS A 117 -22.48 -9.33 6.64
C CYS A 117 -23.91 -9.69 6.19
N ARG A 118 -24.35 -9.21 5.02
CA ARG A 118 -25.69 -9.51 4.48
C ARG A 118 -25.90 -11.01 4.16
N ASN A 119 -24.82 -11.77 4.05
CA ASN A 119 -24.88 -13.19 3.69
C ASN A 119 -24.91 -14.10 4.93
N CYS A 120 -24.13 -13.80 5.98
CA CYS A 120 -24.02 -14.67 7.17
C CYS A 120 -24.47 -14.02 8.49
N GLY A 121 -24.85 -12.74 8.47
CA GLY A 121 -25.27 -11.98 9.65
C GLY A 121 -24.15 -11.68 10.65
N ARG A 122 -22.93 -12.18 10.42
CA ARG A 122 -21.80 -12.02 11.33
C ARG A 122 -21.16 -10.65 11.22
N CYS A 123 -20.77 -10.19 12.40
CA CYS A 123 -19.68 -9.27 12.67
C CYS A 123 -18.40 -10.09 12.85
#